data_AF-A0AAV2TFZ0-F1
#
_entry.id   AF-A0AAV2TFZ0-F1
#
_cell.length_a   1.000
_cell.length_b   1.000
_cell.length_c   1.000
_cell.angle_alpha   90.00
_cell.angle_beta   90.00
_cell.angle_gamma   90.00
#
_symmetry.space_group_name_H-M   'P 1'
#
loop_
_entity.id
_entity.type
_entity.pdbx_description
1 polymer ?
#
loop_
_entity_poly.entity_id
_entity_poly.type
_entity_poly.pdbx_seq_one_letter_code
_entity_poly.pdbx_strand_id
1 'polypeptide(L)'
;MAVCRLSHDLPYCDLNKEWNQYEKLDITKTGLKFSIWLCNFNRIFRKNLENDHLVSALKSVGSIKDVLHAAAGLYAASLQSMEKETIYDVLGHRYSFTIVLFSQPQDASPYVVNEIKKQVQQAGESTEVEPFDELCKSLRDTVQDARYQSSASDTSDDSSEDNEFRLVYPSEFSSSSDEESEGLSKRSSKATEHNNNTCASSEDDEDEPDLLRGYRAFIGGCIRRRLKAIEVLRSAKEGREAETLLPHLSVENVIAGACTFRVRYLQGEKRIIHINFLAVRKSLRGQKIGTHMLSLLKNPLVVGPYDALVVHADMRAQEFFSSQEFTDDLLINRQWCEFEGEYINCRLMTYLSGYAKSRFYPSNSPDDFPAYSTLGRIDREMNEWRKHAEDLHMIQYIFFRRMRAEILSMQRSSEKQVSLISELARELRDVYRIVLHPRRVKKMGSSRHIRKRRINRRLTALDHLIARLTLVQTGDIPAERIVDLNDHFGQDSCEEEDFDAEGDSEDDASEEGKTDTDEAEELPEVDVPSAGDAVKKELEGNCPAQTSDPQTAE
;
A
#
# COMPACT_ATOMS: atom_id res chain seq x y z
N MET A 1 -15.50 25.34 -15.42
CA MET A 1 -15.07 23.95 -15.13
C MET A 1 -13.62 24.01 -14.71
N ALA A 2 -13.29 23.68 -13.47
CA ALA A 2 -11.88 23.55 -13.07
C ALA A 2 -11.39 22.19 -13.62
N VAL A 3 -10.69 22.22 -14.75
CA VAL A 3 -10.17 21.00 -15.37
C VAL A 3 -9.01 20.48 -14.53
N CYS A 4 -9.03 19.19 -14.21
CA CYS A 4 -7.98 18.51 -13.46
C CYS A 4 -6.61 18.75 -14.13
N ARG A 5 -5.67 19.34 -13.40
CA ARG A 5 -4.38 19.76 -13.98
C ARG A 5 -3.48 18.61 -14.35
N LEU A 6 -3.62 17.47 -13.68
CA LEU A 6 -2.92 16.24 -14.03
C LEU A 6 -3.37 15.67 -15.38
N SER A 7 -4.57 16.03 -15.85
CA SER A 7 -5.11 15.57 -17.14
C SER A 7 -4.62 16.38 -18.34
N HIS A 8 -4.09 17.59 -18.11
CA HIS A 8 -3.45 18.35 -19.16
C HIS A 8 -2.00 17.88 -19.32
N ASP A 9 -1.51 17.82 -20.55
CA ASP A 9 -0.11 17.49 -20.90
C ASP A 9 0.91 18.54 -20.41
N LEU A 10 0.52 19.37 -19.44
CA LEU A 10 1.36 20.34 -18.77
C LEU A 10 2.38 19.60 -17.91
N PRO A 11 3.67 19.86 -18.13
CA PRO A 11 4.74 19.18 -17.43
C PRO A 11 5.01 19.78 -16.04
N TYR A 12 4.53 21.01 -15.76
CA TYR A 12 4.61 21.63 -14.45
C TYR A 12 3.55 22.74 -14.27
N CYS A 13 3.35 23.22 -13.04
CA CYS A 13 2.39 24.27 -12.68
C CYS A 13 2.80 25.04 -11.41
N ASP A 14 2.66 26.38 -11.42
CA ASP A 14 2.85 27.25 -10.25
C ASP A 14 1.55 27.28 -9.43
N LEU A 15 1.53 26.58 -8.30
CA LEU A 15 0.32 26.48 -7.50
C LEU A 15 0.02 27.80 -6.78
N ASN A 16 0.97 28.72 -6.59
CA ASN A 16 0.73 29.96 -5.85
C ASN A 16 -0.08 30.99 -6.63
N LYS A 17 0.19 31.16 -7.93
CA LYS A 17 -0.44 32.22 -8.73
C LYS A 17 -1.94 32.00 -8.89
N GLU A 18 -2.34 30.74 -8.95
CA GLU A 18 -3.70 30.37 -9.28
C GLU A 18 -4.56 30.17 -8.01
N TRP A 19 -3.93 30.08 -6.83
CA TRP A 19 -4.64 29.86 -5.56
C TRP A 19 -4.86 31.08 -4.68
N ASN A 20 -4.80 32.29 -5.24
CA ASN A 20 -5.10 33.52 -4.50
C ASN A 20 -6.50 33.56 -3.81
N GLN A 21 -7.35 32.53 -3.96
CA GLN A 21 -8.69 32.42 -3.36
C GLN A 21 -8.80 31.45 -2.17
N TYR A 22 -7.85 30.55 -1.92
CA TYR A 22 -7.93 29.59 -0.81
C TYR A 22 -6.69 29.74 0.06
N GLU A 23 -6.91 30.03 1.34
CA GLU A 23 -5.93 30.24 2.42
C GLU A 23 -4.49 30.34 1.92
N LYS A 24 -4.04 31.56 1.62
CA LYS A 24 -2.61 31.85 1.63
C LYS A 24 -2.08 31.21 2.90
N LEU A 25 -1.08 30.35 2.73
CA LEU A 25 -0.31 29.77 3.81
C LEU A 25 0.10 30.89 4.76
N ASP A 26 -0.71 31.13 5.77
CA ASP A 26 -0.32 31.87 6.93
C ASP A 26 0.51 30.89 7.76
N ILE A 27 1.70 30.54 7.23
CA ILE A 27 2.85 30.16 8.07
C ILE A 27 3.35 31.45 8.75
N THR A 28 2.43 32.28 9.24
CA THR A 28 2.65 33.57 9.87
C THR A 28 3.43 33.44 11.16
N LYS A 29 3.50 32.23 11.73
CA LYS A 29 4.39 31.96 12.87
C LYS A 29 5.87 32.00 12.50
N THR A 30 6.26 31.72 11.26
CA THR A 30 7.67 31.69 10.85
C THR A 30 8.07 32.87 9.95
N GLY A 31 7.09 33.53 9.34
CA GLY A 31 7.32 34.67 8.44
C GLY A 31 7.94 34.29 7.09
N LEU A 32 8.10 32.99 6.81
CA LEU A 32 8.70 32.47 5.59
C LEU A 32 7.69 32.47 4.44
N LYS A 33 8.09 32.97 3.27
CA LYS A 33 7.30 32.85 2.04
C LYS A 33 7.79 31.68 1.22
N PHE A 34 6.85 30.84 0.78
CA PHE A 34 7.14 29.68 -0.06
C PHE A 34 6.55 29.83 -1.45
N SER A 35 7.29 29.34 -2.44
CA SER A 35 6.80 29.05 -3.79
C SER A 35 6.51 27.56 -3.93
N ILE A 36 5.32 27.24 -4.43
CA ILE A 36 4.83 25.86 -4.52
C ILE A 36 4.68 25.50 -6.00
N TRP A 37 5.37 24.45 -6.40
CA TRP A 37 5.41 23.98 -7.78
C TRP A 37 4.98 22.53 -7.86
N LEU A 38 4.15 22.20 -8.84
CA LEU A 38 3.83 20.82 -9.21
C LEU A 38 4.61 20.49 -10.48
N CYS A 39 5.42 19.43 -10.47
CA CYS A 39 6.31 19.05 -11.56
C CYS A 39 6.11 17.57 -11.94
N ASN A 40 6.14 17.26 -13.23
CA ASN A 40 6.27 15.89 -13.74
C ASN A 40 7.60 15.81 -14.49
N PHE A 41 8.64 15.31 -13.82
CA PHE A 41 10.00 15.32 -14.34
C PHE A 41 10.13 14.51 -15.64
N ASN A 42 9.50 13.33 -15.72
CA ASN A 42 9.46 12.52 -16.94
C ASN A 42 9.02 13.34 -18.16
N ARG A 43 7.90 14.07 -18.05
CA ARG A 43 7.36 14.91 -19.13
C ARG A 43 8.25 16.10 -19.45
N ILE A 44 8.87 16.71 -18.44
CA ILE A 44 9.81 17.84 -18.62
C ILE A 44 11.00 17.39 -19.47
N PHE A 45 11.63 16.29 -19.09
CA PHE A 45 12.86 15.80 -19.72
C PHE A 45 12.60 15.15 -21.09
N ARG A 46 11.54 14.35 -21.24
CA ARG A 46 11.18 13.77 -22.55
C ARG A 46 10.88 14.82 -23.63
N LYS A 47 10.25 15.94 -23.25
CA LYS A 47 9.94 17.02 -24.20
C LYS A 47 11.13 17.97 -24.46
N ASN A 48 12.31 17.70 -23.89
CA ASN A 48 13.49 18.58 -23.95
C ASN A 48 13.17 20.03 -23.55
N LEU A 49 12.22 20.22 -22.64
CA LEU A 49 11.78 21.55 -22.18
C LEU A 49 12.78 22.21 -21.23
N GLU A 50 13.99 21.67 -21.12
CA GLU A 50 15.09 22.22 -20.32
C GLU A 50 15.47 23.64 -20.75
N ASN A 51 15.36 23.92 -22.05
CA ASN A 51 15.82 25.19 -22.65
C ASN A 51 14.71 26.24 -22.76
N ASP A 52 13.46 25.85 -22.59
CA ASP A 52 12.35 26.73 -22.84
C ASP A 52 12.23 27.78 -21.72
N HIS A 53 11.66 28.94 -22.04
CA HIS A 53 11.45 30.09 -21.14
C HIS A 53 10.55 29.81 -19.92
N LEU A 54 10.29 28.54 -19.64
CA LEU A 54 9.12 28.03 -18.96
C LEU A 54 9.03 28.42 -17.49
N VAL A 55 10.11 28.81 -16.80
CA VAL A 55 9.87 29.59 -15.59
C VAL A 55 10.97 30.60 -15.29
N SER A 56 10.79 31.85 -15.70
CA SER A 56 11.56 32.98 -15.13
C SER A 56 11.59 32.97 -13.60
N ALA A 57 10.53 32.45 -12.96
CA ALA A 57 10.42 32.24 -11.52
C ALA A 57 11.13 30.99 -10.95
N LEU A 58 11.36 29.90 -11.71
CA LEU A 58 12.29 28.82 -11.25
C LEU A 58 13.73 29.15 -11.62
N LYS A 59 13.97 29.93 -12.69
CA LYS A 59 15.31 30.41 -13.07
C LYS A 59 15.97 31.24 -11.97
N SER A 60 15.20 31.94 -11.14
CA SER A 60 15.74 32.61 -9.95
C SER A 60 16.24 31.63 -8.89
N VAL A 61 15.85 30.37 -8.97
CA VAL A 61 16.17 29.32 -8.00
C VAL A 61 17.27 28.37 -8.53
N GLY A 62 17.18 27.93 -9.79
CA GLY A 62 18.19 27.08 -10.44
C GLY A 62 17.70 26.41 -11.73
N SER A 63 18.49 25.47 -12.27
CA SER A 63 18.05 24.62 -13.38
C SER A 63 16.99 23.62 -12.90
N ILE A 64 16.10 23.18 -13.78
CA ILE A 64 15.11 22.13 -13.45
C ILE A 64 15.79 20.80 -13.10
N LYS A 65 16.98 20.54 -13.68
CA LYS A 65 17.86 19.43 -13.28
C LYS A 65 18.31 19.57 -11.84
N ASP A 66 18.73 20.76 -11.44
CA ASP A 66 19.14 21.01 -10.07
C ASP A 66 17.95 20.82 -9.10
N VAL A 67 16.73 21.20 -9.51
CA VAL A 67 15.51 20.95 -8.72
C VAL A 67 15.24 19.45 -8.54
N LEU A 68 15.35 18.65 -9.61
CA LEU A 68 15.22 17.20 -9.55
C LEU A 68 16.24 16.61 -8.56
N HIS A 69 17.52 16.93 -8.74
CA HIS A 69 18.59 16.39 -7.88
C HIS A 69 18.47 16.89 -6.43
N ALA A 70 18.00 18.13 -6.22
CA ALA A 70 17.75 18.65 -4.88
C ALA A 70 16.62 17.90 -4.17
N ALA A 71 15.52 17.58 -4.89
CA ALA A 71 14.43 16.77 -4.37
C ALA A 71 14.88 15.32 -4.09
N ALA A 72 15.60 14.71 -5.03
CA ALA A 72 16.19 13.38 -4.84
C ALA A 72 17.09 13.34 -3.60
N GLY A 73 17.94 14.36 -3.42
CA GLY A 73 18.81 14.45 -2.25
C GLY A 73 18.07 14.69 -0.95
N LEU A 74 16.96 15.44 -0.97
CA LEU A 74 16.11 15.61 0.21
C LEU A 74 15.45 14.29 0.61
N TYR A 75 15.00 13.48 -0.35
CA TYR A 75 14.48 12.13 -0.08
C TYR A 75 15.58 11.20 0.43
N ALA A 76 16.72 11.15 -0.24
CA ALA A 76 17.85 10.31 0.14
C ALA A 76 18.35 10.65 1.56
N ALA A 77 18.22 11.91 1.98
CA ALA A 77 18.56 12.36 3.32
C ALA A 77 17.49 12.05 4.38
N SER A 78 16.22 12.03 4.00
CA SER A 78 15.10 11.82 4.93
C SER A 78 14.67 10.35 5.03
N LEU A 79 14.87 9.58 3.96
CA LEU A 79 14.47 8.18 3.80
C LEU A 79 15.74 7.33 3.73
N GLN A 80 16.35 7.05 4.88
CA GLN A 80 17.69 6.45 4.97
C GLN A 80 17.78 5.03 4.39
N SER A 81 16.64 4.33 4.25
CA SER A 81 16.56 2.98 3.68
C SER A 81 16.34 2.96 2.16
N MET A 82 16.16 4.13 1.51
CA MET A 82 15.89 4.20 0.08
C MET A 82 17.18 4.40 -0.71
N GLU A 83 17.40 3.54 -1.69
CA GLU A 83 18.49 3.66 -2.65
C GLU A 83 18.25 4.83 -3.61
N LYS A 84 19.34 5.45 -4.08
CA LYS A 84 19.28 6.62 -4.97
C LYS A 84 18.60 6.25 -6.29
N GLU A 85 18.89 5.08 -6.85
CA GLU A 85 18.30 4.55 -8.08
C GLU A 85 16.78 4.49 -7.95
N THR A 86 16.29 3.85 -6.89
CA THR A 86 14.85 3.75 -6.58
C THR A 86 14.20 5.14 -6.48
N ILE A 87 14.90 6.13 -5.89
CA ILE A 87 14.38 7.50 -5.81
C ILE A 87 14.24 8.13 -7.20
N TYR A 88 15.25 7.99 -8.06
CA TYR A 88 15.20 8.53 -9.43
C TYR A 88 14.18 7.81 -10.30
N ASP A 89 14.03 6.49 -10.17
CA ASP A 89 13.04 5.70 -10.91
C ASP A 89 11.62 6.19 -10.59
N VAL A 90 11.31 6.38 -9.31
CA VAL A 90 10.01 6.90 -8.87
C VAL A 90 9.80 8.35 -9.32
N LEU A 91 10.83 9.20 -9.30
CA LEU A 91 10.75 10.58 -9.79
C LEU A 91 10.57 10.64 -11.33
N GLY A 92 11.16 9.69 -12.05
CA GLY A 92 11.14 9.57 -13.49
C GLY A 92 9.98 8.79 -14.06
N HIS A 93 9.14 8.20 -13.21
CA HIS A 93 8.00 7.45 -13.67
C HIS A 93 6.96 8.35 -14.38
N ARG A 94 6.43 7.89 -15.53
CA ARG A 94 5.50 8.66 -16.41
C ARG A 94 4.29 9.28 -15.69
N TYR A 95 3.71 8.54 -14.75
CA TYR A 95 2.53 8.94 -13.96
C TYR A 95 2.89 9.53 -12.58
N SER A 96 4.16 9.83 -12.35
CA SER A 96 4.64 10.44 -11.11
C SER A 96 4.63 11.97 -11.21
N PHE A 97 4.20 12.60 -10.13
CA PHE A 97 4.13 14.04 -9.98
C PHE A 97 4.77 14.41 -8.65
N THR A 98 5.53 15.50 -8.64
CA THR A 98 6.25 15.98 -7.47
C THR A 98 5.82 17.40 -7.16
N ILE A 99 5.28 17.61 -5.97
CA ILE A 99 5.08 18.94 -5.38
C ILE A 99 6.39 19.35 -4.70
N VAL A 100 6.96 20.47 -5.10
CA VAL A 100 8.19 21.04 -4.51
C VAL A 100 7.89 22.40 -3.90
N LEU A 101 8.35 22.59 -2.65
CA LEU A 101 8.22 23.85 -1.92
C LEU A 101 9.60 24.49 -1.79
N PHE A 102 9.74 25.70 -2.30
CA PHE A 102 10.95 26.51 -2.14
C PHE A 102 10.66 27.73 -1.28
N SER A 103 11.51 27.97 -0.29
CA SER A 103 11.57 29.27 0.39
C SER A 103 12.15 30.35 -0.53
N GLN A 104 11.76 31.61 -0.33
CA GLN A 104 12.45 32.71 -1.03
C GLN A 104 13.91 32.79 -0.57
N PRO A 105 14.88 33.06 -1.46
CA PRO A 105 16.30 33.12 -1.07
C PRO A 105 16.58 34.11 0.07
N GLN A 106 15.86 35.23 0.11
CA GLN A 106 15.95 36.22 1.18
C GLN A 106 15.56 35.62 2.54
N ASP A 107 14.48 34.85 2.55
CA ASP A 107 13.93 34.23 3.75
C ASP A 107 14.75 32.99 4.18
N ALA A 108 15.37 32.28 3.23
CA ALA A 108 16.22 31.11 3.48
C ALA A 108 17.60 31.50 4.04
N SER A 109 18.14 32.65 3.62
CA SER A 109 19.50 33.08 3.95
C SER A 109 19.84 33.05 5.45
N PRO A 110 19.00 33.52 6.39
CA PRO A 110 19.36 33.52 7.82
C PRO A 110 19.46 32.10 8.38
N TYR A 111 18.63 31.17 7.88
CA TYR A 111 18.66 29.77 8.29
C TYR A 111 19.94 29.09 7.82
N VAL A 112 20.37 29.36 6.58
CA VAL A 112 21.61 28.82 6.02
C VAL A 112 22.83 29.35 6.78
N VAL A 113 22.85 30.65 7.12
CA VAL A 113 23.90 31.25 7.96
C VAL A 113 23.99 30.53 9.30
N ASN A 114 22.86 30.40 10.01
CA ASN A 114 22.82 29.78 11.33
C ASN A 114 23.25 28.32 11.28
N GLU A 115 22.83 27.58 10.26
CA GLU A 115 23.19 26.18 10.07
C GLU A 115 24.70 26.02 9.82
N ILE A 116 25.29 26.85 8.96
CA ILE A 116 26.74 26.82 8.72
C ILE A 116 27.50 27.18 10.01
N LYS A 117 27.07 28.21 10.75
CA LYS A 117 27.68 28.59 12.02
C LYS A 117 27.64 27.45 13.04
N LYS A 118 26.49 26.77 13.16
CA LYS A 118 26.33 25.62 14.06
C LYS A 118 27.30 24.48 13.70
N GLN A 119 27.44 24.19 12.40
CA GLN A 119 28.35 23.15 11.94
C GLN A 119 29.83 23.50 12.17
N VAL A 120 30.21 24.77 11.98
CA VAL A 120 31.56 25.25 12.28
C VAL A 120 31.85 25.15 13.78
N GLN A 121 30.88 25.49 14.64
CA GLN A 121 31.01 25.35 16.09
C GLN A 121 31.14 23.89 16.53
N GLN A 122 30.34 22.99 15.95
CA GLN A 122 30.39 21.55 16.26
C GLN A 122 31.70 20.90 15.84
N ALA A 123 32.29 21.32 14.72
CA ALA A 123 33.63 20.87 14.34
C ALA A 123 34.72 21.44 15.28
N GLY A 124 34.47 22.64 15.83
CA GLY A 124 35.24 23.35 16.85
C GLY A 124 35.59 22.56 18.10
N GLU A 125 34.66 21.70 18.56
CA GLU A 125 34.76 21.04 19.85
C GLU A 125 35.63 19.77 19.83
N SER A 126 36.08 19.30 18.66
CA SER A 126 36.73 17.99 18.53
C SER A 126 38.27 17.93 18.52
N THR A 127 39.05 18.98 18.20
CA THR A 127 40.54 18.95 18.32
C THR A 127 41.21 20.33 18.11
N GLU A 128 42.40 20.56 18.68
CA GLU A 128 43.17 21.83 18.67
C GLU A 128 43.72 22.29 17.29
N VAL A 129 43.37 21.61 16.19
CA VAL A 129 43.66 22.08 14.82
C VAL A 129 42.41 22.78 14.32
N GLU A 130 42.53 23.98 13.74
CA GLU A 130 41.44 24.76 13.13
C GLU A 130 40.49 23.84 12.33
N PRO A 131 39.36 23.41 12.92
CA PRO A 131 38.56 22.28 12.41
C PRO A 131 37.85 22.60 11.09
N PHE A 132 37.91 23.88 10.73
CA PHE A 132 37.46 24.47 9.50
C PHE A 132 38.32 24.09 8.29
N ASP A 133 39.65 24.08 8.43
CA ASP A 133 40.56 23.77 7.34
C ASP A 133 40.49 22.29 6.97
N GLU A 134 40.20 21.42 7.94
CA GLU A 134 39.98 19.99 7.75
C GLU A 134 38.66 19.70 7.02
N LEU A 135 37.56 20.35 7.41
CA LEU A 135 36.28 20.27 6.68
C LEU A 135 36.44 20.78 5.23
N CYS A 136 37.13 21.91 5.06
CA CYS A 136 37.39 22.48 3.74
C CYS A 136 38.29 21.59 2.89
N LYS A 137 39.28 20.92 3.49
CA LYS A 137 40.14 19.95 2.82
C LYS A 137 39.35 18.71 2.38
N SER A 138 38.57 18.11 3.29
CA SER A 138 37.69 16.97 3.00
C SER A 138 36.73 17.27 1.83
N LEU A 139 36.06 18.43 1.85
CA LEU A 139 35.16 18.84 0.78
C LEU A 139 35.87 19.08 -0.56
N ARG A 140 37.11 19.61 -0.54
CA ARG A 140 37.91 19.81 -1.77
C ARG A 140 38.35 18.47 -2.35
N ASP A 141 38.79 17.55 -1.50
CA ASP A 141 39.21 16.21 -1.91
C ASP A 141 38.04 15.47 -2.59
N THR A 142 36.83 15.53 -2.01
CA THR A 142 35.64 14.94 -2.64
C THR A 142 35.27 15.59 -3.98
N VAL A 143 35.41 16.91 -4.12
CA VAL A 143 35.16 17.59 -5.41
C VAL A 143 36.19 17.19 -6.47
N GLN A 144 37.42 16.90 -6.05
CA GLN A 144 38.49 16.47 -6.94
C GLN A 144 38.23 15.04 -7.43
N ASP A 145 37.82 14.15 -6.54
CA ASP A 145 37.44 12.77 -6.87
C ASP A 145 36.25 12.73 -7.84
N ALA A 146 35.20 13.51 -7.56
CA ALA A 146 34.03 13.63 -8.44
C ALA A 146 34.38 14.15 -9.85
N ARG A 147 35.42 15.00 -9.97
CA ARG A 147 35.90 15.50 -11.27
C ARG A 147 36.68 14.45 -12.06
N TYR A 148 37.51 13.66 -11.38
CA TYR A 148 38.25 12.58 -12.05
C TYR A 148 37.29 11.51 -12.57
N GLN A 149 36.26 11.16 -11.79
CA GLN A 149 35.25 10.17 -12.19
C GLN A 149 34.32 10.66 -13.31
N SER A 150 34.01 11.97 -13.38
CA SER A 150 33.19 12.54 -14.48
C SER A 150 33.87 12.51 -15.86
N SER A 151 35.17 12.18 -15.93
CA SER A 151 35.94 12.10 -17.19
C SER A 151 36.17 10.67 -17.70
N ALA A 152 35.91 9.66 -16.86
CA ALA A 152 35.83 8.27 -17.26
C ALA A 152 34.36 7.93 -17.52
N SER A 153 34.07 7.12 -18.55
CA SER A 153 32.71 6.75 -18.94
C SER A 153 31.84 6.34 -17.73
N ASP A 154 30.61 6.86 -17.68
CA ASP A 154 29.60 6.74 -16.61
C ASP A 154 29.09 5.29 -16.34
N THR A 155 29.88 4.26 -16.62
CA THR A 155 29.52 2.83 -16.48
C THR A 155 30.33 2.09 -15.42
N SER A 156 31.10 2.78 -14.57
CA SER A 156 31.81 2.10 -13.48
C SER A 156 30.90 1.94 -12.26
N ASP A 157 30.51 0.69 -12.07
CA ASP A 157 29.93 0.07 -10.88
C ASP A 157 30.83 0.30 -9.64
N ASP A 158 30.77 1.52 -9.09
CA ASP A 158 31.56 1.89 -7.91
C ASP A 158 30.68 1.82 -6.65
N SER A 159 30.87 0.69 -5.96
CA SER A 159 30.23 0.21 -4.74
C SER A 159 30.55 1.04 -3.49
N SER A 160 30.69 2.37 -3.58
CA SER A 160 30.77 3.18 -2.37
C SER A 160 29.35 3.35 -1.81
N GLU A 161 29.01 2.50 -0.83
CA GLU A 161 27.73 2.45 -0.09
C GLU A 161 27.37 3.77 0.63
N ASP A 162 28.23 4.79 0.59
CA ASP A 162 27.98 6.08 1.20
C ASP A 162 27.22 7.01 0.27
N ASN A 163 25.96 7.26 0.64
CA ASN A 163 25.07 8.21 -0.01
C ASN A 163 25.70 9.62 -0.06
N GLU A 164 26.30 10.01 -1.19
CA GLU A 164 27.04 11.28 -1.34
C GLU A 164 26.16 12.53 -1.07
N PHE A 165 24.84 12.41 -1.12
CA PHE A 165 23.91 13.46 -0.67
C PHE A 165 24.11 13.87 0.79
N ARG A 166 24.78 13.04 1.60
CA ARG A 166 25.28 13.38 2.95
C ARG A 166 26.11 14.66 2.97
N LEU A 167 26.85 14.93 1.91
CA LEU A 167 27.68 16.13 1.79
C LEU A 167 26.87 17.40 1.52
N VAL A 168 25.70 17.26 0.88
CA VAL A 168 24.80 18.37 0.56
C VAL A 168 23.88 18.69 1.74
N TYR A 169 23.38 17.67 2.42
CA TYR A 169 22.41 17.78 3.51
C TYR A 169 22.92 17.22 4.85
N PRO A 170 24.08 17.66 5.36
CA PRO A 170 24.70 17.08 6.56
C PRO A 170 23.82 17.16 7.81
N SER A 171 22.99 18.20 7.90
CA SER A 171 22.04 18.44 9.00
C SER A 171 21.01 17.33 9.14
N GLU A 172 20.64 16.71 8.02
CA GLU A 172 19.64 15.67 7.95
C GLU A 172 20.21 14.32 8.42
N PHE A 173 21.52 14.12 8.30
CA PHE A 173 22.23 12.91 8.73
C PHE A 173 22.87 13.02 10.10
N SER A 174 23.04 14.24 10.64
CA SER A 174 23.51 14.44 12.00
C SER A 174 22.45 13.89 12.97
N SER A 175 22.74 12.71 13.53
CA SER A 175 22.02 12.11 14.65
C SER A 175 22.22 13.02 15.85
N SER A 176 21.29 13.96 16.05
CA SER A 176 21.07 14.47 17.39
C SER A 176 20.68 13.26 18.23
N SER A 177 21.52 12.99 19.22
CA SER A 177 21.27 12.12 20.35
C SER A 177 19.97 12.53 21.05
N ASP A 178 18.85 12.11 20.48
CA ASP A 178 17.64 11.92 21.24
C ASP A 178 17.81 10.53 21.87
N GLU A 179 18.00 10.56 23.19
CA GLU A 179 18.13 9.39 24.04
C GLU A 179 16.91 8.49 23.88
N GLU A 180 17.02 7.41 23.10
CA GLU A 180 16.48 6.11 23.48
C GLU A 180 17.48 5.05 23.03
N SER A 181 18.22 4.56 24.03
CA SER A 181 19.01 3.34 23.92
C SER A 181 18.06 2.17 23.73
N GLU A 182 18.20 1.40 22.67
CA GLU A 182 18.20 -0.06 22.77
C GLU A 182 19.22 -0.62 21.78
N GLY A 183 20.05 -1.53 22.30
CA GLY A 183 21.21 -2.05 21.62
C GLY A 183 20.83 -3.02 20.50
N LEU A 184 21.21 -2.69 19.27
CA LEU A 184 21.28 -3.68 18.20
C LEU A 184 22.73 -3.79 17.71
N SER A 185 23.31 -4.91 18.14
CA SER A 185 24.64 -5.38 17.79
C SER A 185 24.74 -5.60 16.28
N LYS A 186 25.69 -4.93 15.63
CA LYS A 186 26.08 -5.17 14.22
C LYS A 186 26.56 -6.62 14.08
N ARG A 187 25.68 -7.51 13.61
CA ARG A 187 26.06 -8.75 12.91
C ARG A 187 25.69 -8.60 11.45
N SER A 188 26.67 -8.20 10.65
CA SER A 188 26.65 -8.39 9.21
C SER A 188 26.67 -9.89 8.93
N SER A 189 25.54 -10.42 8.47
CA SER A 189 25.48 -11.72 7.80
C SER A 189 25.15 -11.45 6.35
N LYS A 190 26.05 -11.93 5.51
CA LYS A 190 26.10 -11.78 4.06
C LYS A 190 25.32 -12.95 3.47
N ALA A 191 24.07 -12.72 3.06
CA ALA A 191 23.32 -13.63 2.20
C ALA A 191 22.17 -12.86 1.56
N THR A 192 22.29 -12.57 0.26
CA THR A 192 21.14 -12.24 -0.57
C THR A 192 21.33 -12.94 -1.90
N GLU A 193 20.68 -14.10 -2.02
CA GLU A 193 20.31 -14.67 -3.30
C GLU A 193 19.22 -13.76 -3.89
N HIS A 194 19.52 -13.10 -5.00
CA HIS A 194 18.55 -12.29 -5.73
C HIS A 194 17.51 -13.18 -6.38
N ASN A 195 16.30 -13.21 -5.81
CA ASN A 195 15.13 -13.75 -6.45
C ASN A 195 14.46 -12.63 -7.27
N ASN A 196 14.95 -12.44 -8.50
CA ASN A 196 14.37 -11.54 -9.49
C ASN A 196 13.03 -12.10 -9.97
N ASN A 197 11.93 -11.70 -9.32
CA ASN A 197 10.59 -11.85 -9.89
C ASN A 197 10.16 -10.51 -10.49
N THR A 198 10.83 -10.12 -11.57
CA THR A 198 10.46 -8.97 -12.40
C THR A 198 9.31 -9.41 -13.30
N CYS A 199 8.11 -8.89 -13.02
CA CYS A 199 6.95 -9.07 -13.89
C CYS A 199 7.23 -8.34 -15.20
N ALA A 200 7.72 -9.10 -16.18
CA ALA A 200 7.97 -8.66 -17.53
C ALA A 200 6.63 -8.38 -18.23
N SER A 201 6.29 -7.10 -18.34
CA SER A 201 5.48 -6.58 -19.43
C SER A 201 6.38 -5.68 -20.26
N SER A 202 7.18 -6.32 -21.12
CA SER A 202 8.07 -5.69 -22.08
C SER A 202 7.29 -5.21 -23.30
N GLU A 203 6.95 -3.93 -23.33
CA GLU A 203 6.58 -3.22 -24.57
C GLU A 203 7.20 -1.81 -24.56
N ASP A 204 8.23 -1.62 -25.40
CA ASP A 204 8.71 -0.35 -25.98
C ASP A 204 8.87 0.91 -25.08
N ASP A 205 9.97 0.99 -24.32
CA ASP A 205 10.45 2.26 -23.72
C ASP A 205 11.95 2.49 -24.05
N GLU A 206 12.30 2.57 -25.35
CA GLU A 206 13.68 2.92 -25.80
C GLU A 206 14.07 4.40 -25.52
N ASP A 207 13.17 5.22 -24.94
CA ASP A 207 13.39 6.66 -24.66
C ASP A 207 13.06 7.03 -23.18
N GLU A 208 13.48 6.21 -22.20
CA GLU A 208 13.49 6.68 -20.82
C GLU A 208 14.61 7.71 -20.59
N PRO A 209 14.29 8.92 -20.10
CA PRO A 209 15.31 9.94 -19.87
C PRO A 209 16.21 9.50 -18.72
N ASP A 210 17.52 9.40 -18.95
CA ASP A 210 18.51 9.22 -17.89
C ASP A 210 18.49 10.42 -16.94
N LEU A 211 17.75 10.26 -15.83
CA LEU A 211 17.58 11.28 -14.80
C LEU A 211 18.77 11.40 -13.85
N LEU A 212 19.64 10.38 -13.82
CA LEU A 212 20.89 10.41 -13.05
C LEU A 212 21.92 11.32 -13.72
N ARG A 213 21.79 11.57 -15.03
CA ARG A 213 22.67 12.44 -15.78
C ARG A 213 22.77 13.85 -15.18
N GLY A 214 23.98 14.22 -14.76
CA GLY A 214 24.27 15.54 -14.18
C GLY A 214 24.24 15.58 -12.65
N TYR A 215 23.87 14.49 -11.99
CA TYR A 215 23.86 14.36 -10.54
C TYR A 215 25.23 14.70 -9.91
N ARG A 216 26.33 14.12 -10.39
CA ARG A 216 27.69 14.42 -9.88
C ARG A 216 28.07 15.89 -10.05
N ALA A 217 27.68 16.50 -11.18
CA ALA A 217 27.92 17.92 -11.43
C ALA A 217 27.13 18.80 -10.45
N PHE A 218 25.89 18.40 -10.12
CA PHE A 218 25.06 19.04 -9.09
C PHE A 218 25.71 18.93 -7.71
N ILE A 219 26.12 17.74 -7.26
CA ILE A 219 26.80 17.53 -5.98
C ILE A 219 28.06 18.41 -5.88
N GLY A 220 28.93 18.34 -6.89
CA GLY A 220 30.13 19.17 -6.94
C GLY A 220 29.81 20.67 -6.96
N GLY A 221 28.70 21.08 -7.57
CA GLY A 221 28.18 22.45 -7.53
C GLY A 221 27.78 22.91 -6.14
N CYS A 222 27.03 22.07 -5.42
CA CYS A 222 26.59 22.30 -4.04
C CYS A 222 27.79 22.45 -3.11
N ILE A 223 28.77 21.54 -3.20
CA ILE A 223 29.97 21.60 -2.36
C ILE A 223 30.77 22.89 -2.62
N ARG A 224 30.97 23.28 -3.89
CA ARG A 224 31.65 24.54 -4.24
C ARG A 224 30.93 25.77 -3.70
N ARG A 225 29.59 25.82 -3.79
CA ARG A 225 28.80 26.92 -3.26
C ARG A 225 28.89 26.98 -1.74
N ARG A 226 28.84 25.83 -1.07
CA ARG A 226 29.01 25.73 0.38
C ARG A 226 30.38 26.22 0.84
N LEU A 227 31.47 25.80 0.18
CA LEU A 227 32.82 26.28 0.47
C LEU A 227 32.93 27.80 0.32
N LYS A 228 32.35 28.37 -0.76
CA LYS A 228 32.32 29.82 -0.95
C LYS A 228 31.48 30.53 0.11
N ALA A 229 30.32 29.98 0.47
CA ALA A 229 29.47 30.55 1.52
C ALA A 229 30.22 30.60 2.85
N ILE A 230 30.93 29.53 3.18
CA ILE A 230 31.80 29.43 4.34
C ILE A 230 32.91 30.51 4.31
N GLU A 231 33.61 30.68 3.18
CA GLU A 231 34.64 31.72 2.99
C GLU A 231 34.09 33.15 3.11
N VAL A 232 32.91 33.40 2.56
CA VAL A 232 32.21 34.68 2.65
C VAL A 232 31.81 34.97 4.09
N LEU A 233 31.27 33.99 4.83
CA LEU A 233 30.92 34.16 6.24
C LEU A 233 32.14 34.49 7.12
N ARG A 234 33.30 33.93 6.80
CA ARG A 234 34.56 34.24 7.49
C ARG A 234 35.03 35.68 7.25
N SER A 235 34.81 36.21 6.06
CA SER A 235 35.26 37.56 5.66
C SER A 235 34.22 38.66 5.92
N ALA A 236 32.95 38.28 6.10
CA ALA A 236 31.86 39.20 6.39
C ALA A 236 32.00 39.81 7.80
N LYS A 237 31.68 41.10 7.90
CA LYS A 237 31.49 41.76 9.19
C LYS A 237 30.15 41.32 9.78
N GLU A 238 30.13 41.13 11.10
CA GLU A 238 28.93 40.78 11.86
C GLU A 238 27.74 41.67 11.45
N GLY A 239 26.60 41.05 11.13
CA GLY A 239 25.34 41.75 10.83
C GLY A 239 24.99 41.94 9.35
N ARG A 240 25.87 41.63 8.38
CA ARG A 240 25.52 41.64 6.93
C ARG A 240 25.72 40.31 6.20
N GLU A 241 25.97 39.26 6.96
CA GLU A 241 26.26 37.91 6.47
C GLU A 241 25.19 37.36 5.52
N ALA A 242 23.91 37.52 5.89
CA ALA A 242 22.78 37.03 5.11
C ALA A 242 22.71 37.66 3.71
N GLU A 243 22.90 38.98 3.61
CA GLU A 243 22.88 39.71 2.33
C GLU A 243 24.06 39.31 1.44
N THR A 244 25.24 39.10 2.03
CA THR A 244 26.44 38.68 1.28
C THR A 244 26.36 37.25 0.77
N LEU A 245 25.55 36.39 1.39
CA LEU A 245 25.37 35.00 0.98
C LEU A 245 24.35 34.81 -0.14
N LEU A 246 23.42 35.76 -0.35
CA LEU A 246 22.35 35.63 -1.35
C LEU A 246 22.85 35.18 -2.75
N PRO A 247 23.97 35.70 -3.29
CA PRO A 247 24.48 35.28 -4.61
C PRO A 247 25.01 33.85 -4.65
N HIS A 248 25.21 33.21 -3.50
CA HIS A 248 25.76 31.87 -3.36
C HIS A 248 24.70 30.82 -3.01
N LEU A 249 23.46 31.24 -2.72
CA LEU A 249 22.36 30.33 -2.48
C LEU A 249 21.83 29.73 -3.80
N SER A 250 21.47 28.46 -3.74
CA SER A 250 20.91 27.70 -4.86
C SER A 250 19.76 26.81 -4.37
N VAL A 251 19.15 26.01 -5.27
CA VAL A 251 18.01 25.12 -4.99
C VAL A 251 18.18 24.29 -3.71
N GLU A 252 19.38 23.76 -3.45
CA GLU A 252 19.67 22.91 -2.29
C GLU A 252 19.55 23.66 -0.97
N ASN A 253 19.73 24.98 -1.00
CA ASN A 253 19.64 25.82 0.18
C ASN A 253 18.21 26.29 0.44
N VAL A 254 17.38 26.38 -0.59
CA VAL A 254 16.04 26.97 -0.48
C VAL A 254 14.91 25.96 -0.52
N ILE A 255 15.16 24.73 -0.98
CA ILE A 255 14.17 23.65 -0.93
C ILE A 255 13.78 23.37 0.52
N ALA A 256 12.48 23.38 0.77
CA ALA A 256 11.89 23.24 2.10
C ALA A 256 11.23 21.87 2.28
N GLY A 257 10.57 21.38 1.23
CA GLY A 257 9.90 20.09 1.21
C GLY A 257 9.62 19.62 -0.21
N ALA A 258 9.50 18.30 -0.37
CA ALA A 258 9.12 17.65 -1.62
C ALA A 258 8.16 16.50 -1.32
N CYS A 259 7.15 16.32 -2.18
CA CYS A 259 6.21 15.21 -2.11
C CYS A 259 5.97 14.65 -3.50
N THR A 260 6.33 13.39 -3.69
CA THR A 260 6.19 12.66 -4.94
C THR A 260 5.06 11.65 -4.80
N PHE A 261 4.12 11.70 -5.72
CA PHE A 261 2.95 10.84 -5.74
C PHE A 261 2.68 10.34 -7.16
N ARG A 262 2.10 9.16 -7.26
CA ARG A 262 1.69 8.53 -8.51
C ARG A 262 0.18 8.43 -8.59
N VAL A 263 -0.36 8.72 -9.77
CA VAL A 263 -1.77 8.43 -10.06
C VAL A 263 -1.87 7.00 -10.56
N ARG A 264 -2.68 6.17 -9.90
CA ARG A 264 -2.96 4.78 -10.27
C ARG A 264 -4.45 4.57 -10.48
N TYR A 265 -4.80 3.53 -11.24
CA TYR A 265 -6.17 3.10 -11.47
C TYR A 265 -6.30 1.64 -11.08
N LEU A 266 -7.11 1.36 -10.07
CA LEU A 266 -7.42 0.00 -9.64
C LEU A 266 -8.64 -0.50 -10.42
N GLN A 267 -8.47 -1.64 -11.11
CA GLN A 267 -9.50 -2.27 -11.96
C GLN A 267 -10.09 -1.33 -13.03
N GLY A 268 -9.33 -0.30 -13.43
CA GLY A 268 -9.77 0.71 -14.41
C GLY A 268 -10.84 1.70 -13.90
N GLU A 269 -11.43 1.48 -12.73
CA GLU A 269 -12.54 2.28 -12.22
C GLU A 269 -12.16 3.23 -11.08
N LYS A 270 -11.34 2.75 -10.13
CA LYS A 270 -11.00 3.51 -8.93
C LYS A 270 -9.70 4.28 -9.15
N ARG A 271 -9.76 5.61 -9.05
CA ARG A 271 -8.60 6.48 -9.20
C ARG A 271 -7.95 6.71 -7.83
N ILE A 272 -6.72 6.23 -7.69
CA ILE A 272 -5.97 6.25 -6.43
C ILE A 272 -4.78 7.17 -6.59
N ILE A 273 -4.54 8.00 -5.59
CA ILE A 273 -3.33 8.81 -5.50
C ILE A 273 -2.42 8.13 -4.49
N HIS A 274 -1.36 7.50 -4.98
CA HIS A 274 -0.38 6.81 -4.16
C HIS A 274 0.77 7.76 -3.84
N ILE A 275 0.96 8.09 -2.57
CA ILE A 275 2.07 8.93 -2.10
C ILE A 275 3.29 8.00 -1.97
N ASN A 276 4.29 8.21 -2.83
CA ASN A 276 5.52 7.44 -2.81
C ASN A 276 6.50 8.03 -1.80
N PHE A 277 6.78 9.34 -1.90
CA PHE A 277 7.73 10.01 -1.02
C PHE A 277 7.15 11.32 -0.49
N LEU A 278 7.45 11.61 0.78
CA LEU A 278 7.16 12.89 1.41
C LEU A 278 8.33 13.21 2.34
N ALA A 279 9.01 14.33 2.09
CA ALA A 279 10.12 14.77 2.91
C ALA A 279 10.05 16.28 3.15
N VAL A 280 10.39 16.67 4.38
CA VAL A 280 10.54 18.06 4.82
C VAL A 280 11.89 18.18 5.50
N ARG A 281 12.62 19.23 5.15
CA ARG A 281 13.95 19.52 5.70
C ARG A 281 13.91 19.59 7.23
N LYS A 282 14.85 18.93 7.92
CA LYS A 282 14.87 18.81 9.40
C LYS A 282 14.75 20.15 10.10
N SER A 283 15.46 21.17 9.63
CA SER A 283 15.41 22.53 10.18
C SER A 283 14.05 23.22 10.04
N LEU A 284 13.19 22.74 9.15
CA LEU A 284 11.85 23.29 8.88
C LEU A 284 10.73 22.33 9.33
N ARG A 285 11.06 21.20 9.96
CA ARG A 285 10.07 20.32 10.60
C ARG A 285 9.37 21.06 11.75
N GLY A 286 8.13 20.68 12.04
CA GLY A 286 7.28 21.39 13.00
C GLY A 286 6.62 22.67 12.48
N GLN A 287 6.97 23.14 11.28
CA GLN A 287 6.36 24.33 10.65
C GLN A 287 5.09 24.00 9.83
N LYS A 288 4.50 22.82 10.02
CA LYS A 288 3.30 22.34 9.29
C LYS A 288 3.45 22.29 7.75
N ILE A 289 4.68 22.30 7.23
CA ILE A 289 4.94 22.20 5.79
C ILE A 289 4.39 20.89 5.21
N GLY A 290 4.67 19.75 5.86
CA GLY A 290 4.16 18.44 5.44
C GLY A 290 2.63 18.36 5.48
N THR A 291 2.01 18.85 6.57
CA THR A 291 0.55 18.98 6.70
C THR A 291 -0.03 19.78 5.54
N HIS A 292 0.59 20.90 5.19
CA HIS A 292 0.13 21.70 4.07
C HIS A 292 0.24 20.95 2.74
N MET A 293 1.36 20.29 2.46
CA MET A 293 1.53 19.50 1.24
C MET A 293 0.46 18.41 1.11
N LEU A 294 0.12 17.72 2.21
CA LEU A 294 -0.98 16.76 2.25
C LEU A 294 -2.34 17.43 2.02
N SER A 295 -2.58 18.63 2.55
CA SER A 295 -3.81 19.39 2.26
C SER A 295 -3.95 19.71 0.76
N LEU A 296 -2.84 19.95 0.05
CA LEU A 296 -2.86 20.15 -1.41
C LEU A 296 -3.24 18.86 -2.13
N LEU A 297 -2.70 17.71 -1.69
CA LEU A 297 -3.05 16.41 -2.27
C LEU A 297 -4.48 15.99 -1.94
N LYS A 298 -4.98 16.34 -0.76
CA LYS A 298 -6.38 16.14 -0.40
C LYS A 298 -7.33 16.93 -1.29
N ASN A 299 -6.87 18.03 -1.90
CA ASN A 299 -7.72 18.89 -2.71
C ASN A 299 -7.93 18.34 -4.14
N PRO A 300 -9.17 17.95 -4.52
CA PRO A 300 -9.45 17.43 -5.85
C PRO A 300 -9.22 18.44 -6.99
N LEU A 301 -9.10 19.74 -6.70
CA LEU A 301 -8.76 20.74 -7.72
C LEU A 301 -7.31 20.62 -8.20
N VAL A 302 -6.41 20.10 -7.36
CA VAL A 302 -4.99 19.90 -7.70
C VAL A 302 -4.80 18.58 -8.40
N VAL A 303 -5.15 17.49 -7.69
CA VAL A 303 -4.90 16.13 -8.13
C VAL A 303 -6.01 15.59 -9.02
N GLY A 304 -7.12 16.32 -9.18
CA GLY A 304 -8.34 15.82 -9.81
C GLY A 304 -9.20 14.99 -8.86
N PRO A 305 -10.38 14.51 -9.29
CA PRO A 305 -11.20 13.60 -8.49
C PRO A 305 -10.47 12.28 -8.23
N TYR A 306 -10.46 11.80 -7.00
CA TYR A 306 -9.85 10.53 -6.61
C TYR A 306 -10.72 9.86 -5.55
N ASP A 307 -10.64 8.53 -5.46
CA ASP A 307 -11.38 7.74 -4.49
C ASP A 307 -10.63 7.65 -3.15
N ALA A 308 -9.31 7.46 -3.20
CA ALA A 308 -8.46 7.35 -2.02
C ALA A 308 -7.06 7.94 -2.24
N LEU A 309 -6.46 8.46 -1.15
CA LEU A 309 -5.02 8.66 -1.05
C LEU A 309 -4.42 7.50 -0.26
N VAL A 310 -3.39 6.86 -0.79
CA VAL A 310 -2.74 5.70 -0.16
C VAL A 310 -1.28 6.04 0.09
N VAL A 311 -0.74 5.67 1.25
CA VAL A 311 0.65 5.91 1.62
C VAL A 311 1.23 4.72 2.38
N HIS A 312 2.52 4.46 2.17
CA HIS A 312 3.29 3.55 3.01
C HIS A 312 4.01 4.37 4.06
N ALA A 313 3.50 4.35 5.29
CA ALA A 313 4.05 5.12 6.39
C ALA A 313 5.10 4.29 7.15
N ASP A 314 6.34 4.78 7.18
CA ASP A 314 7.37 4.29 8.09
C ASP A 314 6.89 4.44 9.56
N MET A 315 7.40 3.62 10.48
CA MET A 315 7.02 3.59 11.90
C MET A 315 7.02 4.99 12.53
N ARG A 316 8.03 5.81 12.20
CA ARG A 316 8.16 7.18 12.72
C ARG A 316 7.17 8.18 12.12
N ALA A 317 6.55 7.85 10.99
CA ALA A 317 5.63 8.73 10.27
C ALA A 317 4.15 8.37 10.48
N GLN A 318 3.85 7.21 11.08
CA GLN A 318 2.47 6.74 11.27
C GLN A 318 1.62 7.74 12.06
N GLU A 319 2.17 8.30 13.16
CA GLU A 319 1.47 9.31 13.96
C GLU A 319 1.17 10.58 13.16
N PHE A 320 2.14 11.02 12.34
CA PHE A 320 1.95 12.17 11.46
C PHE A 320 0.80 11.94 10.48
N PHE A 321 0.76 10.79 9.79
CA PHE A 321 -0.33 10.48 8.86
C PHE A 321 -1.68 10.29 9.58
N SER A 322 -1.68 9.66 10.75
CA SER A 322 -2.88 9.51 11.59
C SER A 322 -3.47 10.88 11.99
N SER A 323 -2.61 11.84 12.34
CA SER A 323 -3.02 13.23 12.62
C SER A 323 -3.64 13.94 11.40
N GLN A 324 -3.38 13.41 10.20
CA GLN A 324 -3.91 13.86 8.93
C GLN A 324 -5.06 12.97 8.44
N GLU A 325 -5.74 12.27 9.35
CA GLU A 325 -6.94 11.45 9.07
C GLU A 325 -6.68 10.25 8.14
N PHE A 326 -5.43 9.82 7.99
CA PHE A 326 -5.16 8.54 7.38
C PHE A 326 -5.49 7.44 8.39
N THR A 327 -6.23 6.42 7.94
CA THR A 327 -6.55 5.24 8.73
C THR A 327 -5.61 4.10 8.42
N ASP A 328 -5.21 3.40 9.47
CA ASP A 328 -4.40 2.18 9.46
C ASP A 328 -5.27 0.90 9.58
N ASP A 329 -6.59 1.05 9.45
CA ASP A 329 -7.59 -0.03 9.48
C ASP A 329 -7.31 -1.07 8.38
N LEU A 330 -7.07 -2.31 8.80
CA LEU A 330 -6.73 -3.44 7.95
C LEU A 330 -7.86 -3.75 6.94
N LEU A 331 -9.13 -3.61 7.31
CA LEU A 331 -10.25 -3.94 6.42
C LEU A 331 -10.38 -2.93 5.28
N ILE A 332 -10.15 -1.65 5.59
CA ILE A 332 -10.14 -0.59 4.57
C ILE A 332 -8.90 -0.75 3.68
N ASN A 333 -7.73 -0.98 4.29
CA ASN A 333 -6.46 -1.06 3.58
C ASN A 333 -6.31 -2.33 2.73
N ARG A 334 -7.04 -3.41 3.07
CA ARG A 334 -7.10 -4.63 2.25
C ARG A 334 -7.61 -4.38 0.82
N GLN A 335 -8.37 -3.31 0.59
CA GLN A 335 -8.78 -2.92 -0.77
C GLN A 335 -7.61 -2.49 -1.66
N TRP A 336 -6.46 -2.22 -1.06
CA TRP A 336 -5.25 -1.71 -1.71
C TRP A 336 -4.09 -2.71 -1.58
N CYS A 337 -4.40 -3.99 -1.38
CA CYS A 337 -3.41 -5.07 -1.24
C CYS A 337 -2.50 -5.20 -2.46
N GLU A 338 -2.89 -4.69 -3.64
CA GLU A 338 -2.00 -4.62 -4.80
C GLU A 338 -0.76 -3.74 -4.59
N PHE A 339 -0.82 -2.80 -3.64
CA PHE A 339 0.34 -1.99 -3.25
C PHE A 339 1.08 -2.58 -2.04
N GLU A 340 0.49 -3.57 -1.37
CA GLU A 340 1.07 -4.23 -0.21
C GLU A 340 2.28 -5.06 -0.66
N GLY A 341 3.48 -4.59 -0.31
CA GLY A 341 4.75 -5.23 -0.69
C GLY A 341 5.71 -4.35 -1.48
N GLU A 342 5.31 -3.15 -1.92
CA GLU A 342 6.25 -2.22 -2.60
C GLU A 342 7.33 -1.69 -1.66
N TYR A 343 7.00 -1.58 -0.37
CA TYR A 343 7.91 -1.06 0.64
C TYR A 343 7.91 -1.97 1.87
N ILE A 344 9.10 -2.37 2.31
CA ILE A 344 9.30 -3.21 3.50
C ILE A 344 9.29 -2.31 4.76
N ASN A 345 8.89 -2.86 5.91
CA ASN A 345 8.86 -2.16 7.20
C ASN A 345 7.98 -0.90 7.23
N CYS A 346 7.01 -0.79 6.32
CA CYS A 346 6.07 0.30 6.26
C CYS A 346 4.65 -0.20 6.53
N ARG A 347 3.83 0.64 7.15
CA ARG A 347 2.41 0.37 7.34
C ARG A 347 1.60 1.07 6.26
N LEU A 348 0.77 0.30 5.55
CA LEU A 348 -0.16 0.86 4.58
C LEU A 348 -1.24 1.65 5.31
N MET A 349 -1.41 2.91 4.93
CA MET A 349 -2.44 3.80 5.48
C MET A 349 -3.20 4.50 4.35
N THR A 350 -4.48 4.75 4.57
CA THR A 350 -5.36 5.34 3.56
C THR A 350 -6.12 6.53 4.10
N TYR A 351 -6.20 7.59 3.31
CA TYR A 351 -7.19 8.64 3.48
C TYR A 351 -8.31 8.45 2.44
N LEU A 352 -9.53 8.25 2.93
CA LEU A 352 -10.71 8.14 2.08
C LEU A 352 -11.23 9.55 1.79
N SER A 353 -11.33 9.89 0.51
CA SER A 353 -11.94 11.16 0.13
C SER A 353 -13.41 11.15 0.51
N GLY A 354 -13.84 12.08 1.37
CA GLY A 354 -15.28 12.31 1.63
C GLY A 354 -16.07 12.69 0.37
N TYR A 355 -15.38 12.99 -0.74
CA TYR A 355 -15.95 13.32 -2.04
C TYR A 355 -15.89 12.15 -3.02
N ALA A 356 -16.33 10.95 -2.61
CA ALA A 356 -16.61 9.90 -3.57
C ALA A 356 -17.90 10.24 -4.34
N LYS A 357 -17.75 10.78 -5.56
CA LYS A 357 -18.76 10.78 -6.64
C LYS A 357 -19.99 11.71 -6.52
N SER A 358 -19.92 12.89 -5.91
CA SER A 358 -20.83 13.95 -6.40
C SER A 358 -20.26 14.50 -7.71
N ARG A 359 -20.79 14.01 -8.83
CA ARG A 359 -20.63 14.65 -10.14
C ARG A 359 -21.29 16.04 -10.07
N PHE A 360 -20.60 17.00 -9.45
CA PHE A 360 -21.01 18.40 -9.45
C PHE A 360 -20.85 18.94 -10.87
N TYR A 361 -21.90 18.79 -11.67
CA TYR A 361 -22.30 19.92 -12.49
C TYR A 361 -22.70 21.03 -11.50
N PRO A 362 -22.03 22.20 -11.49
CA PRO A 362 -22.60 23.35 -10.84
C PRO A 362 -23.86 23.70 -11.63
N SER A 363 -25.03 23.31 -11.13
CA SER A 363 -26.25 24.00 -11.50
C SER A 363 -26.08 25.42 -11.00
N ASN A 364 -26.11 26.39 -11.90
CA ASN A 364 -25.94 27.82 -11.59
C ASN A 364 -27.17 28.42 -10.87
N SER A 365 -27.97 27.61 -10.17
CA SER A 365 -29.09 28.08 -9.36
C SER A 365 -28.61 28.40 -7.93
N PRO A 366 -28.68 29.66 -7.47
CA PRO A 366 -28.29 30.05 -6.11
C PRO A 366 -29.26 29.56 -5.01
N ASP A 367 -30.36 28.89 -5.37
CA ASP A 367 -31.48 28.61 -4.45
C ASP A 367 -31.64 27.13 -4.03
N ASP A 368 -30.77 26.20 -4.47
CA ASP A 368 -31.00 24.76 -4.28
C ASP A 368 -30.18 24.08 -3.15
N PHE A 369 -29.73 24.81 -2.11
CA PHE A 369 -29.00 24.20 -0.99
C PHE A 369 -29.82 24.11 0.32
N PRO A 370 -30.55 23.00 0.59
CA PRO A 370 -30.99 22.64 1.93
C PRO A 370 -29.99 21.67 2.59
N ALA A 371 -28.68 21.99 2.55
CA ALA A 371 -27.56 21.07 2.85
C ALA A 371 -27.65 20.37 4.22
N TYR A 372 -28.19 21.02 5.24
CA TYR A 372 -28.25 20.48 6.60
C TYR A 372 -29.40 19.48 6.82
N SER A 373 -30.51 19.60 6.07
CA SER A 373 -31.64 18.67 6.17
C SER A 373 -31.39 17.34 5.45
N THR A 374 -30.62 17.40 4.35
CA THR A 374 -30.24 16.23 3.56
C THR A 374 -29.15 15.39 4.24
N LEU A 375 -28.16 16.00 4.90
CA LEU A 375 -27.13 15.26 5.65
C LEU A 375 -27.76 14.44 6.79
N GLY A 376 -28.64 15.04 7.60
CA GLY A 376 -29.35 14.31 8.65
C GLY A 376 -30.31 13.23 8.13
N ARG A 377 -30.70 13.26 6.85
CA ARG A 377 -31.43 12.16 6.20
C ARG A 377 -30.48 11.05 5.78
N ILE A 378 -29.35 11.40 5.14
CA ILE A 378 -28.31 10.46 4.74
C ILE A 378 -27.74 9.73 5.97
N ASP A 379 -27.45 10.43 7.06
CA ASP A 379 -26.95 9.81 8.29
C ASP A 379 -27.96 8.83 8.89
N ARG A 380 -29.25 9.14 8.82
CA ARG A 380 -30.31 8.21 9.26
C ARG A 380 -30.37 6.99 8.36
N GLU A 381 -30.39 7.18 7.04
CA GLU A 381 -30.36 6.09 6.07
C GLU A 381 -29.11 5.22 6.28
N MET A 382 -27.91 5.80 6.41
CA MET A 382 -26.66 5.06 6.67
C MET A 382 -26.71 4.25 7.97
N ASN A 383 -27.32 4.79 9.03
CA ASN A 383 -27.51 4.06 10.28
C ASN A 383 -28.54 2.93 10.13
N GLU A 384 -29.59 3.10 9.34
CA GLU A 384 -30.54 2.03 9.01
C GLU A 384 -29.86 0.92 8.21
N TRP A 385 -29.05 1.26 7.20
CA TRP A 385 -28.25 0.29 6.44
C TRP A 385 -27.25 -0.46 7.32
N ARG A 386 -26.59 0.24 8.26
CA ARG A 386 -25.68 -0.41 9.22
C ARG A 386 -26.42 -1.44 10.06
N LYS A 387 -27.56 -1.06 10.66
CA LYS A 387 -28.39 -1.98 11.45
C LYS A 387 -28.87 -3.16 10.62
N HIS A 388 -29.30 -2.91 9.38
CA HIS A 388 -29.76 -3.96 8.48
C HIS A 388 -28.62 -4.93 8.11
N ALA A 389 -27.41 -4.42 7.89
CA ALA A 389 -26.23 -5.25 7.63
C ALA A 389 -25.86 -6.10 8.87
N GLU A 390 -25.93 -5.52 10.07
CA GLU A 390 -25.74 -6.25 11.33
C GLU A 390 -26.78 -7.37 11.50
N ASP A 391 -28.06 -7.08 11.23
CA ASP A 391 -29.16 -8.07 11.28
C ASP A 391 -28.95 -9.20 10.27
N LEU A 392 -28.58 -8.87 9.02
CA LEU A 392 -28.29 -9.87 7.99
C LEU A 392 -27.09 -10.73 8.36
N HIS A 393 -26.02 -10.15 8.90
CA HIS A 393 -24.86 -10.88 9.38
C HIS A 393 -25.22 -11.83 10.52
N MET A 394 -26.04 -11.38 11.47
CA MET A 394 -26.56 -12.23 12.56
C MET A 394 -27.42 -13.39 12.02
N ILE A 395 -28.31 -13.12 11.05
CA ILE A 395 -29.12 -14.15 10.39
C ILE A 395 -28.22 -15.17 9.69
N GLN A 396 -27.22 -14.71 8.95
CA GLN A 396 -26.25 -15.57 8.26
C GLN A 396 -25.50 -16.46 9.26
N TYR A 397 -25.05 -15.89 10.38
CA TYR A 397 -24.40 -16.64 11.46
C TYR A 397 -25.31 -17.73 12.06
N ILE A 398 -26.59 -17.41 12.32
CA ILE A 398 -27.57 -18.38 12.81
C ILE A 398 -27.79 -19.50 11.79
N PHE A 399 -27.88 -19.19 10.50
CA PHE A 399 -28.00 -20.20 9.45
C PHE A 399 -26.79 -21.12 9.41
N PHE A 400 -25.57 -20.59 9.49
CA PHE A 400 -24.36 -21.43 9.53
C PHE A 400 -24.33 -22.34 10.76
N ARG A 401 -24.70 -21.83 11.94
CA ARG A 401 -24.82 -22.66 13.16
C ARG A 401 -25.87 -23.77 13.01
N ARG A 402 -27.03 -23.44 12.44
CA ARG A 402 -28.10 -24.42 12.20
C ARG A 402 -27.68 -25.48 11.18
N MET A 403 -27.08 -25.06 10.08
CA MET A 403 -26.55 -25.95 9.05
C MET A 403 -25.51 -26.91 9.64
N ARG A 404 -24.58 -26.40 10.45
CA ARG A 404 -23.61 -27.23 11.19
C ARG A 404 -24.30 -28.26 12.09
N ALA A 405 -25.33 -27.85 12.85
CA ALA A 405 -26.08 -28.75 13.72
C ALA A 405 -26.87 -29.82 12.94
N GLU A 406 -27.48 -29.44 11.81
CA GLU A 406 -28.19 -30.38 10.92
C GLU A 406 -27.23 -31.38 10.27
N ILE A 407 -26.06 -30.93 9.80
CA ILE A 407 -24.99 -31.81 9.29
C ILE A 407 -24.58 -32.84 10.36
N LEU A 408 -24.30 -32.39 11.58
CA LEU A 408 -23.95 -33.29 12.69
C LEU A 408 -25.08 -34.27 13.03
N SER A 409 -26.34 -33.83 12.97
CA SER A 409 -27.50 -34.70 13.20
C SER A 409 -27.65 -35.75 12.09
N MET A 410 -27.45 -35.35 10.83
CA MET A 410 -27.48 -36.25 9.68
C MET A 410 -26.36 -37.28 9.76
N GLN A 411 -25.14 -36.87 10.14
CA GLN A 411 -24.02 -37.78 10.36
C GLN A 411 -24.36 -38.83 11.44
N ARG A 412 -24.85 -38.41 12.60
CA ARG A 412 -25.29 -39.33 13.67
C ARG A 412 -26.40 -40.28 13.24
N SER A 413 -27.36 -39.79 12.44
CA SER A 413 -28.43 -40.63 11.90
C SER A 413 -27.88 -41.65 10.90
N SER A 414 -26.95 -41.24 10.05
CA SER A 414 -26.25 -42.12 9.11
C SER A 414 -25.47 -43.21 9.85
N GLU A 415 -24.70 -42.84 10.87
CA GLU A 415 -23.96 -43.80 11.73
C GLU A 415 -24.90 -44.84 12.37
N LYS A 416 -26.05 -44.41 12.90
CA LYS A 416 -27.07 -45.31 13.46
C LYS A 416 -27.63 -46.27 12.41
N GLN A 417 -27.93 -45.76 11.20
CA GLN A 417 -28.42 -46.60 10.10
C GLN A 417 -27.35 -47.62 9.67
N VAL A 418 -26.09 -47.21 9.58
CA VAL A 418 -24.96 -48.11 9.26
C VAL A 418 -24.79 -49.17 10.34
N SER A 419 -24.90 -48.81 11.62
CA SER A 419 -24.86 -49.74 12.74
C SER A 419 -25.99 -50.77 12.64
N LEU A 420 -27.24 -50.33 12.40
CA LEU A 420 -28.39 -51.21 12.23
C LEU A 420 -28.24 -52.15 11.02
N ILE A 421 -27.78 -51.64 9.88
CA ILE A 421 -27.49 -52.45 8.68
C ILE A 421 -26.46 -53.53 9.03
N SER A 422 -25.43 -53.17 9.78
CA SER A 422 -24.37 -54.09 10.21
C SER A 422 -24.90 -55.18 11.15
N GLU A 423 -25.80 -54.82 12.08
CA GLU A 423 -26.48 -55.75 12.97
C GLU A 423 -27.40 -56.72 12.21
N LEU A 424 -28.27 -56.22 11.34
CA LEU A 424 -29.16 -57.05 10.51
C LEU A 424 -28.37 -57.96 9.56
N ALA A 425 -27.28 -57.46 8.98
CA ALA A 425 -26.39 -58.26 8.16
C ALA A 425 -25.73 -59.39 8.98
N ARG A 426 -25.37 -59.13 10.25
CA ARG A 426 -24.87 -60.17 11.17
C ARG A 426 -25.96 -61.21 11.48
N GLU A 427 -27.18 -60.79 11.81
CA GLU A 427 -28.30 -61.71 12.07
C GLU A 427 -28.63 -62.60 10.85
N LEU A 428 -28.70 -62.01 9.66
CA LEU A 428 -28.89 -62.75 8.41
C LEU A 428 -27.78 -63.80 8.23
N ARG A 429 -26.52 -63.45 8.47
CA ARG A 429 -25.39 -64.39 8.41
C ARG A 429 -25.58 -65.56 9.38
N ASP A 430 -26.03 -65.29 10.61
CA ASP A 430 -26.24 -66.34 11.61
C ASP A 430 -27.41 -67.26 11.26
N VAL A 431 -28.54 -66.72 10.78
CA VAL A 431 -29.66 -67.51 10.27
C VAL A 431 -29.22 -68.38 9.08
N TYR A 432 -28.48 -67.81 8.13
CA TYR A 432 -27.92 -68.58 7.01
C TYR A 432 -27.02 -69.71 7.51
N ARG A 433 -26.14 -69.47 8.48
CA ARG A 433 -25.28 -70.52 9.07
C ARG A 433 -26.11 -71.66 9.67
N ILE A 434 -27.18 -71.35 10.41
CA ILE A 434 -28.09 -72.34 11.03
C ILE A 434 -28.77 -73.18 9.95
N VAL A 435 -29.37 -72.53 8.93
CA VAL A 435 -30.05 -73.22 7.82
C VAL A 435 -29.07 -74.09 7.02
N LEU A 436 -27.81 -73.67 6.89
CA LEU A 436 -26.76 -74.38 6.17
C LEU A 436 -26.14 -75.55 6.93
N HIS A 437 -26.39 -75.66 8.23
CA HIS A 437 -26.03 -76.81 9.05
C HIS A 437 -27.26 -77.66 9.35
N PRO A 438 -27.89 -78.32 8.35
CA PRO A 438 -28.94 -79.28 8.65
C PRO A 438 -28.32 -80.37 9.52
N ARG A 439 -28.89 -80.54 10.72
CA ARG A 439 -28.57 -81.63 11.66
C ARG A 439 -28.29 -82.89 10.85
N ARG A 440 -27.10 -83.46 11.06
CA ARG A 440 -26.56 -84.63 10.35
C ARG A 440 -27.63 -85.68 10.04
N VAL A 441 -28.31 -85.54 8.90
CA VAL A 441 -29.08 -86.65 8.31
C VAL A 441 -28.04 -87.52 7.64
N LYS A 442 -27.71 -88.61 8.34
CA LYS A 442 -26.83 -89.68 7.88
C LYS A 442 -27.34 -90.20 6.53
N LYS A 443 -26.40 -90.27 5.58
CA LYS A 443 -26.41 -91.04 4.32
C LYS A 443 -27.48 -90.68 3.29
N MET A 444 -27.03 -90.06 2.19
CA MET A 444 -27.09 -90.60 0.81
C MET A 444 -26.58 -89.56 -0.20
N GLY A 445 -25.58 -89.97 -1.01
CA GLY A 445 -25.35 -89.60 -2.41
C GLY A 445 -25.08 -88.14 -2.81
N SER A 446 -23.80 -87.82 -3.06
CA SER A 446 -23.18 -86.90 -4.05
C SER A 446 -23.73 -85.49 -4.40
N SER A 447 -24.98 -85.11 -4.09
CA SER A 447 -25.56 -83.81 -4.51
C SER A 447 -25.24 -82.64 -3.55
N ARG A 448 -24.64 -82.91 -2.37
CA ARG A 448 -24.42 -81.90 -1.32
C ARG A 448 -23.28 -80.92 -1.61
N HIS A 449 -22.28 -81.27 -2.41
CA HIS A 449 -21.12 -80.40 -2.67
C HIS A 449 -21.43 -79.20 -3.57
N ILE A 450 -22.30 -79.37 -4.57
CA ILE A 450 -22.69 -78.28 -5.49
C ILE A 450 -23.51 -77.22 -4.74
N ARG A 451 -24.39 -77.65 -3.82
CA ARG A 451 -25.21 -76.74 -3.00
C ARG A 451 -24.36 -75.87 -2.06
N LYS A 452 -23.32 -76.45 -1.43
CA LYS A 452 -22.40 -75.72 -0.52
C LYS A 452 -21.59 -74.63 -1.26
N ARG A 453 -21.06 -74.92 -2.46
CA ARG A 453 -20.31 -73.94 -3.26
C ARG A 453 -21.18 -72.76 -3.73
N ARG A 454 -22.41 -73.02 -4.17
CA ARG A 454 -23.34 -71.95 -4.60
C ARG A 454 -23.70 -71.01 -3.46
N ILE A 455 -23.76 -71.51 -2.24
CA ILE A 455 -24.14 -70.72 -1.08
C ILE A 455 -22.95 -69.91 -0.54
N ASN A 456 -21.74 -70.47 -0.52
CA ASN A 456 -20.54 -69.69 -0.18
C ASN A 456 -20.33 -68.51 -1.14
N ARG A 457 -20.59 -68.69 -2.44
CA ARG A 457 -20.55 -67.59 -3.43
C ARG A 457 -21.57 -66.49 -3.14
N ARG A 458 -22.76 -66.86 -2.63
CA ARG A 458 -23.79 -65.89 -2.22
C ARG A 458 -23.38 -65.14 -0.96
N LEU A 459 -22.76 -65.80 0.01
CA LEU A 459 -22.23 -65.15 1.21
C LEU A 459 -21.12 -64.15 0.88
N THR A 460 -20.15 -64.53 0.04
CA THR A 460 -19.10 -63.60 -0.40
C THR A 460 -19.64 -62.42 -1.22
N ALA A 461 -20.66 -62.64 -2.05
CA ALA A 461 -21.32 -61.54 -2.77
C ALA A 461 -22.03 -60.56 -1.81
N LEU A 462 -22.59 -61.08 -0.71
CA LEU A 462 -23.22 -60.28 0.33
C LEU A 462 -22.17 -59.49 1.12
N ASP A 463 -21.04 -60.09 1.47
CA ASP A 463 -19.94 -59.41 2.14
C ASP A 463 -19.33 -58.30 1.26
N HIS A 464 -19.19 -58.53 -0.05
CA HIS A 464 -18.76 -57.47 -0.99
C HIS A 464 -19.78 -56.32 -1.10
N LEU A 465 -21.08 -56.62 -1.03
CA LEU A 465 -22.13 -55.59 -1.09
C LEU A 465 -22.12 -54.74 0.19
N ILE A 466 -21.90 -55.37 1.35
CA ILE A 466 -21.73 -54.68 2.64
C ILE A 466 -20.45 -53.82 2.64
N ALA A 467 -19.33 -54.36 2.17
CA ALA A 467 -18.07 -53.63 2.05
C ALA A 467 -18.20 -52.42 1.11
N ARG A 468 -18.93 -52.58 -0.01
CA ARG A 468 -19.16 -51.47 -0.96
C ARG A 468 -20.09 -50.39 -0.40
N LEU A 469 -21.09 -50.76 0.41
CA LEU A 469 -21.96 -49.80 1.08
C LEU A 469 -21.24 -49.04 2.21
N THR A 470 -20.23 -49.64 2.83
CA THR A 470 -19.42 -48.98 3.87
C THR A 470 -18.35 -48.07 3.27
N LEU A 471 -17.73 -48.44 2.14
CA LEU A 471 -16.70 -47.64 1.46
C LEU A 471 -17.21 -46.33 0.82
N VAL A 472 -18.50 -46.26 0.45
CA VAL A 472 -19.09 -45.05 -0.17
C VAL A 472 -19.30 -43.92 0.85
N GLN A 473 -19.22 -44.19 2.16
CA GLN A 473 -19.46 -43.19 3.21
C GLN A 473 -18.21 -42.70 3.93
N THR A 474 -17.11 -43.46 3.91
CA THR A 474 -15.77 -42.96 4.26
C THR A 474 -15.12 -42.38 3.00
N GLY A 475 -15.70 -41.29 2.47
CA GLY A 475 -14.88 -40.38 1.68
C GLY A 475 -13.86 -39.81 2.64
N ASP A 476 -12.71 -40.48 2.76
CA ASP A 476 -11.57 -40.04 3.56
C ASP A 476 -11.12 -38.68 3.04
N ILE A 477 -11.70 -37.61 3.60
CA ILE A 477 -10.97 -36.36 3.74
C ILE A 477 -10.01 -36.66 4.89
N PRO A 478 -8.69 -36.72 4.65
CA PRO A 478 -7.72 -37.08 5.69
C PRO A 478 -7.92 -36.19 6.92
N ALA A 479 -8.00 -36.83 8.09
CA ALA A 479 -8.31 -36.21 9.37
C ALA A 479 -7.28 -35.14 9.82
N GLU A 480 -6.16 -35.02 9.11
CA GLU A 480 -5.13 -33.99 9.33
C GLU A 480 -5.57 -32.57 8.92
N ARG A 481 -6.79 -32.37 8.41
CA ARG A 481 -7.33 -31.03 8.07
C ARG A 481 -8.49 -30.52 8.93
N ILE A 482 -8.91 -31.26 9.97
CA ILE A 482 -10.09 -30.90 10.81
C ILE A 482 -9.71 -30.57 12.27
N VAL A 483 -8.42 -30.52 12.59
CA VAL A 483 -7.94 -29.90 13.84
C VAL A 483 -7.48 -28.48 13.49
N ASP A 484 -7.80 -27.50 14.34
CA ASP A 484 -7.47 -26.06 14.25
C ASP A 484 -8.47 -25.08 13.62
N LEU A 485 -9.77 -25.25 13.89
CA LEU A 485 -10.75 -24.15 13.73
C LEU A 485 -11.57 -23.86 14.99
N ASN A 486 -11.21 -24.44 16.14
CA ASN A 486 -11.99 -24.30 17.37
C ASN A 486 -11.43 -23.29 18.39
N ASP A 487 -10.26 -22.67 18.17
CA ASP A 487 -9.61 -21.82 19.20
C ASP A 487 -9.34 -20.35 18.81
N HIS A 488 -9.80 -19.85 17.66
CA HIS A 488 -9.50 -18.47 17.23
C HIS A 488 -10.59 -17.42 17.48
N PHE A 489 -11.59 -17.71 18.31
CA PHE A 489 -12.55 -16.69 18.74
C PHE A 489 -12.81 -16.76 20.25
N GLY A 490 -11.82 -16.31 21.00
CA GLY A 490 -12.01 -15.68 22.30
C GLY A 490 -11.24 -16.31 23.44
N GLN A 491 -10.07 -15.76 23.76
CA GLN A 491 -9.77 -15.18 25.08
C GLN A 491 -8.34 -14.63 25.12
N ASP A 492 -8.24 -13.34 25.44
CA ASP A 492 -7.04 -12.72 25.99
C ASP A 492 -6.66 -13.43 27.30
N SER A 493 -5.43 -13.94 27.38
CA SER A 493 -4.59 -13.80 28.57
C SER A 493 -3.15 -14.13 28.21
N CYS A 494 -2.29 -13.16 28.49
CA CYS A 494 -0.84 -13.24 28.42
C CYS A 494 -0.31 -14.33 29.34
N GLU A 495 0.60 -15.17 28.84
CA GLU A 495 1.72 -15.74 29.61
C GLU A 495 2.79 -16.24 28.64
N GLU A 496 4.03 -15.82 28.93
CA GLU A 496 5.27 -16.20 28.26
C GLU A 496 5.56 -17.68 28.50
N GLU A 497 6.11 -18.40 27.51
CA GLU A 497 7.13 -19.42 27.74
C GLU A 497 7.81 -19.86 26.44
N ASP A 498 9.14 -19.82 26.48
CA ASP A 498 10.10 -20.26 25.47
C ASP A 498 10.02 -21.77 25.23
N PHE A 499 10.19 -22.24 23.98
CA PHE A 499 10.75 -23.58 23.74
C PHE A 499 11.37 -23.73 22.35
N ASP A 500 12.67 -24.00 22.33
CA ASP A 500 13.47 -24.45 21.19
C ASP A 500 13.05 -25.86 20.71
N ALA A 501 13.09 -26.11 19.41
CA ALA A 501 13.33 -27.47 18.89
C ALA A 501 13.80 -27.44 17.42
N GLU A 502 15.05 -27.85 17.24
CA GLU A 502 15.63 -28.33 15.98
C GLU A 502 14.88 -29.55 15.42
N GLY A 503 14.98 -29.79 14.11
CA GLY A 503 14.50 -31.02 13.50
C GLY A 503 14.74 -31.09 11.99
N ASP A 504 15.95 -31.50 11.63
CA ASP A 504 16.33 -32.01 10.30
C ASP A 504 15.40 -33.14 9.82
N SER A 505 15.16 -33.22 8.51
CA SER A 505 15.40 -34.45 7.75
C SER A 505 15.25 -34.25 6.24
N GLU A 506 16.18 -34.90 5.54
CA GLU A 506 16.52 -34.90 4.12
C GLU A 506 15.55 -35.68 3.21
N ASP A 507 15.73 -35.46 1.90
CA ASP A 507 15.60 -36.38 0.76
C ASP A 507 14.26 -37.10 0.50
N ASP A 508 13.69 -36.93 -0.70
CA ASP A 508 13.91 -37.90 -1.80
C ASP A 508 13.21 -37.53 -3.12
N ALA A 509 13.68 -38.21 -4.17
CA ALA A 509 13.62 -37.88 -5.58
C ALA A 509 12.32 -38.17 -6.36
N SER A 510 12.32 -37.61 -7.58
CA SER A 510 11.77 -38.15 -8.84
C SER A 510 10.25 -38.25 -9.04
N GLU A 511 9.74 -37.58 -10.07
CA GLU A 511 9.34 -38.20 -11.36
C GLU A 511 8.71 -37.16 -12.30
N GLU A 512 9.35 -36.94 -13.45
CA GLU A 512 8.79 -36.20 -14.57
C GLU A 512 7.77 -37.07 -15.31
N GLY A 513 6.49 -36.76 -15.16
CA GLY A 513 5.38 -37.36 -15.92
C GLY A 513 4.84 -36.40 -16.97
N LYS A 514 5.17 -36.65 -18.24
CA LYS A 514 4.51 -36.07 -19.42
C LYS A 514 3.05 -36.52 -19.48
N THR A 515 2.12 -35.60 -19.71
CA THR A 515 0.79 -35.94 -20.25
C THR A 515 0.40 -34.95 -21.32
N ASP A 516 0.14 -35.51 -22.49
CA ASP A 516 -0.37 -34.88 -23.70
C ASP A 516 -1.77 -34.28 -23.46
N THR A 517 -1.98 -33.07 -23.98
CA THR A 517 -3.28 -32.42 -24.06
C THR A 517 -3.93 -32.74 -25.39
N ASP A 518 -4.99 -33.53 -25.37
CA ASP A 518 -5.88 -33.74 -26.50
C ASP A 518 -7.33 -33.43 -26.13
N GLU A 519 -7.97 -32.76 -27.09
CA GLU A 519 -9.39 -32.75 -27.42
C GLU A 519 -10.38 -31.97 -26.53
N ALA A 520 -10.73 -30.79 -27.06
CA ALA A 520 -11.93 -30.06 -26.77
C ALA A 520 -13.16 -30.80 -27.32
N GLU A 521 -14.11 -31.14 -26.44
CA GLU A 521 -15.47 -31.49 -26.84
C GLU A 521 -16.42 -30.32 -26.55
N GLU A 522 -17.04 -29.81 -27.62
CA GLU A 522 -18.16 -28.89 -27.61
C GLU A 522 -19.35 -29.49 -26.85
N LEU A 523 -19.87 -28.76 -25.86
CA LEU A 523 -21.16 -29.05 -25.25
C LEU A 523 -22.26 -28.18 -25.89
N PRO A 524 -23.46 -28.75 -26.13
CA PRO A 524 -24.54 -28.06 -26.82
C PRO A 524 -25.23 -27.00 -25.96
N GLU A 525 -25.57 -25.89 -26.60
CA GLU A 525 -26.47 -24.84 -26.12
C GLU A 525 -27.84 -25.43 -25.74
N VAL A 526 -28.30 -25.14 -24.51
CA VAL A 526 -29.66 -25.43 -24.07
C VAL A 526 -30.38 -24.12 -23.83
N ASP A 527 -31.40 -23.88 -24.65
CA ASP A 527 -32.33 -22.75 -24.59
C ASP A 527 -33.03 -22.66 -23.23
N VAL A 528 -32.90 -21.49 -22.58
CA VAL A 528 -33.67 -21.11 -21.40
C VAL A 528 -34.87 -20.27 -21.85
N PRO A 529 -36.12 -20.72 -21.63
CA PRO A 529 -37.28 -19.88 -21.94
C PRO A 529 -37.46 -18.77 -20.90
N SER A 530 -37.54 -17.55 -21.42
CA SER A 530 -37.97 -16.32 -20.76
C SER A 530 -39.38 -16.46 -20.18
N ALA A 531 -39.52 -16.28 -18.87
CA ALA A 531 -40.79 -16.15 -18.19
C ALA A 531 -40.95 -14.70 -17.69
N GLY A 532 -41.44 -13.85 -18.60
CA GLY A 532 -42.13 -12.62 -18.24
C GLY A 532 -43.63 -12.88 -18.09
N ASP A 533 -44.29 -12.02 -17.30
CA ASP A 533 -45.74 -11.89 -17.13
C ASP A 533 -46.47 -12.94 -16.29
N ALA A 534 -46.48 -12.73 -14.97
CA ALA A 534 -47.72 -12.70 -14.17
C ALA A 534 -47.39 -12.30 -12.73
N VAL A 535 -48.05 -11.22 -12.26
CA VAL A 535 -48.52 -10.93 -10.87
C VAL A 535 -48.49 -9.40 -10.69
N LYS A 536 -49.51 -8.76 -11.26
CA LYS A 536 -49.95 -7.41 -10.92
C LYS A 536 -51.48 -7.45 -10.88
N LYS A 537 -52.02 -7.90 -9.74
CA LYS A 537 -53.42 -7.74 -9.33
C LYS A 537 -53.58 -8.33 -7.95
N GLU A 538 -53.53 -7.48 -6.92
CA GLU A 538 -54.26 -7.58 -5.65
C GLU A 538 -53.81 -6.45 -4.74
N LEU A 539 -54.32 -5.23 -4.97
CA LEU A 539 -54.27 -4.12 -4.01
C LEU A 539 -55.40 -3.14 -4.35
N GLU A 540 -56.65 -3.54 -4.17
CA GLU A 540 -57.78 -2.61 -3.97
C GLU A 540 -58.80 -3.27 -3.03
N GLY A 541 -58.95 -2.73 -1.81
CA GLY A 541 -59.93 -3.22 -0.86
C GLY A 541 -59.89 -2.57 0.51
N ASN A 542 -60.66 -1.48 0.65
CA ASN A 542 -61.28 -0.97 1.88
C ASN A 542 -60.42 -0.30 2.98
N CYS A 543 -60.51 1.04 3.04
CA CYS A 543 -60.54 1.80 4.29
C CYS A 543 -61.71 2.78 4.26
N PRO A 544 -62.56 2.85 5.32
CA PRO A 544 -63.69 3.75 5.36
C PRO A 544 -63.30 5.16 5.83
N ALA A 545 -64.00 6.14 5.27
CA ALA A 545 -63.93 7.55 5.61
C ALA A 545 -64.31 7.82 7.07
N GLN A 546 -63.55 8.69 7.73
CA GLN A 546 -64.05 9.49 8.85
C GLN A 546 -63.70 10.96 8.61
N THR A 547 -64.77 11.73 8.49
CA THR A 547 -64.85 13.18 8.47
C THR A 547 -64.81 13.74 9.90
N SER A 548 -63.98 14.74 10.15
CA SER A 548 -64.26 15.75 11.17
C SER A 548 -63.49 17.03 10.88
N ASP A 549 -64.24 18.06 10.49
CA ASP A 549 -63.86 19.47 10.50
C ASP A 549 -63.39 19.91 11.90
N PRO A 550 -62.66 21.03 11.97
CA PRO A 550 -63.03 22.03 12.97
C PRO A 550 -63.27 23.39 12.33
N GLN A 551 -64.43 23.94 12.68
CA GLN A 551 -64.84 25.31 12.45
C GLN A 551 -63.96 26.29 13.25
N THR A 552 -63.69 27.41 12.60
CA THR A 552 -63.33 28.72 13.14
C THR A 552 -64.43 29.28 14.06
N ALA A 553 -64.04 29.88 15.20
CA ALA A 553 -64.69 31.07 15.76
C ALA A 553 -63.82 31.72 16.87
N GLU A 554 -63.63 33.03 16.70
CA GLU A 554 -63.33 34.13 17.65
C GLU A 554 -62.09 34.11 18.56
#